data_AF-A0A0B2WQF8-F1
#
_entry.id   AF-A0A0B2WQF8-F1
#
_cell.length_a   1.000
_cell.length_b   1.000
_cell.length_c   1.000
_cell.angle_alpha   90.00
_cell.angle_beta   90.00
_cell.angle_gamma   90.00
#
_symmetry.space_group_name_H-M   'P 1'
#
loop_
_entity.id
_entity.type
_entity.pdbx_description
1 polymer ?
#
loop_
_entity_poly.entity_id
_entity_poly.type
_entity_poly.pdbx_seq_one_letter_code
_entity_poly.pdbx_strand_id
1 'polypeptide(L)'
;MTLLTVPAEAPKPQDDLKTVVGTRTREWHFHIYFLLQSATETAAALALRDAVLRLRRDGAFVAVPLRTVNKSPVGPHPAGSYEIWVPDSSFSQVFFYLATNRGNLRQVSLCLHHGKALDASGSRRSFNVHTREQNAPCLYADQSRSVLVHPLTSQQRRDHESRNGWLGKPWPIYLDGLPRDGDEPPLQYPELRLGWSAPPEEDMSLDERRRRGAKLEELLANDPEAAPAPVD
;
A
#
# COMPACT_ATOMS: atom_id res chain seq x y z
N MET A 1 11.75 34.07 31.36
CA MET A 1 12.74 33.57 30.39
C MET A 1 12.25 32.24 29.85
N THR A 2 11.68 32.25 28.65
CA THR A 2 11.29 31.02 27.94
C THR A 2 12.58 30.43 27.37
N LEU A 3 13.02 29.29 27.89
CA LEU A 3 14.13 28.55 27.32
C LEU A 3 13.66 27.99 25.97
N LEU A 4 14.08 28.63 24.88
CA LEU A 4 13.97 28.07 23.54
C LEU A 4 14.94 26.89 23.50
N THR A 5 14.39 25.68 23.61
CA THR A 5 15.14 24.45 23.37
C THR A 5 15.59 24.49 21.90
N VAL A 6 16.90 24.53 21.67
CA VAL A 6 17.46 24.41 20.32
C VAL A 6 16.97 23.07 19.77
N PRO A 7 16.33 23.01 18.58
CA PRO A 7 15.91 21.74 18.01
C PRO A 7 17.16 20.87 17.85
N ALA A 8 17.09 19.64 18.38
CA ALA A 8 18.12 18.64 18.15
C ALA A 8 18.39 18.54 16.65
N GLU A 9 19.67 18.48 16.27
CA GLU A 9 20.09 18.27 14.88
C GLU A 9 19.32 17.08 14.31
N ALA A 10 18.74 17.25 13.10
CA ALA A 10 17.97 16.19 12.49
C ALA A 10 18.85 14.93 12.37
N PRO A 11 18.33 13.74 12.75
CA PRO A 11 19.14 12.54 12.73
C PRO A 11 19.63 12.27 11.30
N LYS A 12 20.93 12.06 11.15
CA LYS A 12 21.52 11.64 9.87
C LYS A 12 20.92 10.30 9.44
N PRO A 13 20.67 10.07 8.14
CA PRO A 13 20.32 8.75 7.63
C PRO A 13 21.38 7.72 8.07
N GLN A 14 20.93 6.55 8.48
CA GLN A 14 21.82 5.44 8.79
C GLN A 14 22.36 4.83 7.49
N ASP A 15 23.67 4.74 7.36
CA ASP A 15 24.38 4.26 6.16
C ASP A 15 25.33 3.07 6.43
N ASP A 16 25.52 2.65 7.69
CA ASP A 16 26.26 1.43 7.99
C ASP A 16 25.53 0.19 7.46
N LEU A 17 26.15 -0.48 6.48
CA LEU A 17 25.59 -1.65 5.79
C LEU A 17 25.10 -2.73 6.76
N LYS A 18 25.89 -3.03 7.80
CA LYS A 18 25.53 -4.07 8.78
C LYS A 18 24.27 -3.69 9.53
N THR A 19 24.19 -2.44 9.99
CA THR A 19 23.05 -1.91 10.74
C THR A 19 21.80 -1.85 9.87
N VAL A 20 21.89 -1.32 8.64
CA VAL A 20 20.74 -1.22 7.73
C VAL A 20 20.20 -2.60 7.35
N VAL A 21 21.08 -3.56 7.04
CA VAL A 21 20.66 -4.93 6.70
C VAL A 21 20.12 -5.66 7.93
N GLY A 22 20.74 -5.48 9.10
CA GLY A 22 20.33 -6.14 10.34
C GLY A 22 18.99 -5.66 10.89
N THR A 23 18.67 -4.38 10.69
CA THR A 23 17.44 -3.75 11.20
C THR A 23 16.32 -3.64 10.17
N ARG A 24 16.52 -4.20 8.97
CA ARG A 24 15.51 -4.18 7.90
C ARG A 24 14.19 -4.79 8.35
N THR A 25 13.07 -4.17 8.00
CA THR A 25 11.73 -4.71 8.23
C THR A 25 11.57 -6.05 7.52
N ARG A 26 11.05 -7.06 8.24
CA ARG A 26 10.84 -8.40 7.71
C ARG A 26 9.39 -8.74 7.39
N GLU A 27 8.43 -8.01 7.94
CA GLU A 27 7.00 -8.27 7.77
C GLU A 27 6.23 -6.97 7.55
N TRP A 28 5.16 -7.07 6.77
CA TRP A 28 4.35 -5.95 6.32
C TRP A 28 2.87 -6.29 6.37
N HIS A 29 2.06 -5.26 6.60
CA HIS A 29 0.61 -5.33 6.49
C HIS A 29 0.09 -4.46 5.36
N PHE A 30 -0.90 -4.99 4.66
CA PHE A 30 -1.72 -4.27 3.69
C PHE A 30 -3.16 -4.29 4.17
N HIS A 31 -3.72 -3.12 4.48
CA HIS A 31 -5.14 -2.98 4.83
C HIS A 31 -5.90 -2.39 3.66
N ILE A 32 -6.80 -3.19 3.08
CA ILE A 32 -7.63 -2.78 1.95
C ILE A 32 -8.90 -2.16 2.52
N TYR A 33 -9.14 -0.89 2.21
CA TYR A 33 -10.32 -0.16 2.67
C TYR A 33 -11.43 -0.12 1.62
N PHE A 34 -12.67 -0.14 2.10
CA PHE A 34 -13.87 -0.02 1.27
C PHE A 34 -15.03 0.63 2.02
N LEU A 35 -15.91 1.31 1.29
CA LEU A 35 -17.12 1.90 1.84
C LEU A 35 -18.19 0.81 2.05
N LEU A 36 -18.58 0.60 3.30
CA LEU A 36 -19.61 -0.38 3.68
C LEU A 36 -21.00 -0.02 3.13
N GLN A 37 -21.26 1.26 2.91
CA GLN A 37 -22.50 1.74 2.30
C GLN A 37 -22.59 1.39 0.81
N SER A 38 -21.46 1.03 0.18
CA SER A 38 -21.39 0.63 -1.22
C SER A 38 -21.24 -0.88 -1.35
N ALA A 39 -22.33 -1.54 -1.70
CA ALA A 39 -22.32 -2.98 -2.00
C ALA A 39 -21.33 -3.30 -3.15
N THR A 40 -21.17 -2.39 -4.11
CA THR A 40 -20.24 -2.54 -5.24
C THR A 40 -18.78 -2.48 -4.78
N GLU A 41 -18.43 -1.54 -3.89
CA GLU A 41 -17.07 -1.49 -3.34
C GLU A 41 -16.76 -2.70 -2.48
N THR A 42 -17.71 -3.07 -1.62
CA THR A 42 -17.57 -4.26 -0.76
C THR A 42 -17.36 -5.52 -1.60
N ALA A 43 -18.20 -5.76 -2.61
CA ALA A 43 -18.09 -6.94 -3.48
C ALA A 43 -16.74 -6.98 -4.20
N ALA A 44 -16.25 -5.84 -4.68
CA ALA A 44 -14.98 -5.80 -5.38
C ALA A 44 -13.76 -5.90 -4.46
N ALA A 45 -13.82 -5.37 -3.24
CA ALA A 45 -12.77 -5.59 -2.23
C ALA A 45 -12.68 -7.08 -1.88
N LEU A 46 -13.82 -7.76 -1.75
CA LEU A 46 -13.85 -9.21 -1.54
C LEU A 46 -13.36 -9.99 -2.76
N ALA A 47 -13.70 -9.56 -3.99
CA ALA A 47 -13.17 -10.17 -5.21
C ALA A 47 -11.64 -10.03 -5.32
N LEU A 48 -11.09 -8.88 -4.91
CA LEU A 48 -9.63 -8.66 -4.83
C LEU A 48 -8.99 -9.60 -3.80
N ARG A 49 -9.60 -9.74 -2.62
CA ARG A 49 -9.17 -10.71 -1.59
C ARG A 49 -9.16 -12.13 -2.13
N ASP A 50 -10.20 -12.54 -2.84
CA ASP A 50 -10.28 -13.87 -3.45
C ASP A 50 -9.22 -14.07 -4.54
N ALA A 51 -8.90 -13.02 -5.30
CA ALA A 51 -7.82 -13.07 -6.30
C ALA A 51 -6.45 -13.25 -5.64
N VAL A 52 -6.16 -12.52 -4.55
CA VAL A 52 -4.95 -12.72 -3.73
C VAL A 52 -4.87 -14.16 -3.21
N LEU A 53 -5.98 -14.71 -2.70
CA LEU A 53 -6.03 -16.09 -2.19
C LEU A 53 -5.76 -17.13 -3.30
N ARG A 54 -6.31 -16.93 -4.50
CA ARG A 54 -6.04 -17.78 -5.67
C ARG A 54 -4.57 -17.70 -6.09
N LEU A 55 -4.03 -16.48 -6.19
CA LEU A 55 -2.63 -16.26 -6.57
C LEU A 55 -1.64 -16.82 -5.55
N ARG A 56 -1.94 -16.69 -4.24
CA ARG A 56 -1.18 -17.38 -3.19
C ARG A 56 -1.20 -18.90 -3.42
N ARG A 57 -2.39 -19.47 -3.60
CA ARG A 57 -2.55 -20.93 -3.82
C ARG A 57 -1.73 -21.39 -5.03
N ASP A 58 -1.70 -20.58 -6.08
CA ASP A 58 -1.03 -20.90 -7.34
C ASP A 58 0.47 -20.53 -7.31
N GLY A 59 1.00 -20.06 -6.18
CA GLY A 59 2.43 -19.83 -5.95
C GLY A 59 2.98 -18.50 -6.49
N ALA A 60 2.13 -17.53 -6.81
CA ALA A 60 2.57 -16.25 -7.37
C ALA A 60 3.37 -15.39 -6.36
N PHE A 61 3.02 -15.47 -5.08
CA PHE A 61 3.64 -14.76 -3.95
C PHE A 61 3.10 -15.31 -2.62
N VAL A 62 3.78 -14.99 -1.52
CA VAL A 62 3.26 -15.22 -0.16
C VAL A 62 2.48 -14.00 0.30
N ALA A 63 1.18 -14.16 0.50
CA ALA A 63 0.29 -13.14 1.04
C ALA A 63 -0.83 -13.80 1.84
N VAL A 64 -1.01 -13.47 3.11
CA VAL A 64 -1.97 -14.15 3.99
C VAL A 64 -3.06 -13.16 4.42
N PRO A 65 -4.19 -13.07 3.68
CA PRO A 65 -5.35 -12.34 4.15
C PRO A 65 -5.92 -12.95 5.42
N LEU A 66 -6.19 -12.13 6.44
CA LEU A 66 -6.93 -12.59 7.62
C LEU A 66 -8.31 -13.11 7.20
N ARG A 67 -8.82 -14.10 7.95
CA ARG A 67 -10.19 -14.60 7.76
C ARG A 67 -11.22 -13.49 7.98
N THR A 68 -10.96 -12.65 8.98
CA THR A 68 -11.82 -11.55 9.38
C THR A 68 -11.88 -10.47 8.30
N VAL A 69 -13.09 -10.00 8.05
CA VAL A 69 -13.36 -8.79 7.28
C VAL A 69 -14.11 -7.85 8.20
N ASN A 70 -13.53 -6.68 8.46
CA ASN A 70 -14.12 -5.67 9.33
C ASN A 70 -15.32 -5.04 8.61
N LYS A 71 -16.51 -5.21 9.18
CA LYS A 71 -17.78 -4.64 8.68
C LYS A 71 -18.18 -3.36 9.41
N SER A 72 -17.24 -2.76 10.12
CA SER A 72 -17.31 -1.50 10.86
C SER A 72 -15.88 -1.02 11.12
N PRO A 73 -15.68 0.20 11.62
CA PRO A 73 -14.38 0.58 12.17
C PRO A 73 -13.95 -0.39 13.27
N VAL A 74 -12.68 -0.82 13.24
CA VAL A 74 -12.09 -1.76 14.22
C VAL A 74 -10.64 -1.35 14.46
N GLY A 75 -10.25 -1.20 15.73
CA GLY A 75 -8.91 -0.76 16.10
C GLY A 75 -8.54 0.59 15.44
N PRO A 76 -7.38 0.69 14.76
CA PRO A 76 -6.97 1.94 14.13
C PRO A 76 -7.66 2.20 12.78
N HIS A 77 -8.49 1.27 12.29
CA HIS A 77 -9.02 1.30 10.93
C HIS A 77 -10.41 1.96 10.89
N PRO A 78 -10.60 3.10 10.17
CA PRO A 78 -11.81 3.92 10.25
C PRO A 78 -12.99 3.48 9.36
N ALA A 79 -12.83 2.43 8.56
CA ALA A 79 -13.84 1.98 7.61
C ALA A 79 -13.84 0.45 7.47
N GLY A 80 -14.71 -0.06 6.59
CA GLY A 80 -14.67 -1.45 6.19
C GLY A 80 -13.27 -1.81 5.68
N SER A 81 -12.70 -2.90 6.19
CA SER A 81 -11.32 -3.27 5.89
C SER A 81 -11.06 -4.76 6.02
N TYR A 82 -9.98 -5.23 5.40
CA TYR A 82 -9.35 -6.49 5.74
C TYR A 82 -7.83 -6.36 5.63
N GLU A 83 -7.13 -7.15 6.43
CA GLU A 83 -5.67 -7.18 6.50
C GLU A 83 -5.11 -8.31 5.62
N ILE A 84 -3.93 -8.06 5.06
CA ILE A 84 -3.07 -9.06 4.43
C ILE A 84 -1.68 -8.96 5.06
N TRP A 85 -1.22 -10.05 5.66
CA TRP A 85 0.16 -10.20 6.09
C TRP A 85 1.06 -10.63 4.93
N VAL A 86 2.24 -10.02 4.82
CA VAL A 86 3.20 -10.27 3.74
C VAL A 86 4.62 -10.25 4.30
N PRO A 87 5.43 -11.32 4.08
CA PRO A 87 6.84 -11.28 4.40
C PRO A 87 7.58 -10.39 3.41
N ASP A 88 8.68 -9.78 3.84
CA ASP A 88 9.59 -8.98 3.02
C ASP A 88 9.96 -9.62 1.68
N SER A 89 10.17 -10.94 1.66
CA SER A 89 10.50 -11.73 0.46
C SER A 89 9.42 -11.71 -0.62
N SER A 90 8.16 -11.40 -0.27
CA SER A 90 7.03 -11.26 -1.19
C SER A 90 6.47 -9.84 -1.28
N PHE A 91 7.05 -8.88 -0.56
CA PHE A 91 6.53 -7.51 -0.48
C PHE A 91 6.37 -6.86 -1.86
N SER A 92 7.41 -6.88 -2.68
CA SER A 92 7.40 -6.23 -4.00
C SER A 92 6.34 -6.83 -4.93
N GLN A 93 6.22 -8.16 -4.95
CA GLN A 93 5.26 -8.88 -5.77
C GLN A 93 3.81 -8.52 -5.39
N VAL A 94 3.50 -8.49 -4.09
CA VAL A 94 2.17 -8.12 -3.59
C VAL A 94 1.89 -6.64 -3.83
N PHE A 95 2.87 -5.76 -3.56
CA PHE A 95 2.73 -4.33 -3.79
C PHE A 95 2.45 -4.04 -5.27
N PHE A 96 3.19 -4.62 -6.21
CA PHE A 96 2.98 -4.43 -7.65
C PHE A 96 1.61 -4.95 -8.10
N TYR A 97 1.21 -6.12 -7.59
CA TYR A 97 -0.10 -6.68 -7.87
C TYR A 97 -1.22 -5.73 -7.42
N LEU A 98 -1.19 -5.27 -6.16
CA LEU A 98 -2.21 -4.36 -5.62
C LEU A 98 -2.17 -2.98 -6.29
N ALA A 99 -0.99 -2.45 -6.59
CA ALA A 99 -0.82 -1.18 -7.29
C ALA A 99 -1.52 -1.20 -8.68
N THR A 100 -1.50 -2.34 -9.36
CA THR A 100 -2.07 -2.48 -10.71
C THR A 100 -3.51 -3.00 -10.70
N ASN A 101 -3.88 -3.85 -9.73
CA ASN A 101 -5.11 -4.65 -9.77
C ASN A 101 -6.14 -4.31 -8.69
N ARG A 102 -5.84 -3.43 -7.72
CA ARG A 102 -6.86 -3.02 -6.72
C ARG A 102 -8.08 -2.34 -7.36
N GLY A 103 -7.93 -1.88 -8.60
CA GLY A 103 -8.92 -1.15 -9.36
C GLY A 103 -8.93 0.33 -9.00
N ASN A 104 -9.25 1.17 -9.98
CA ASN A 104 -9.52 2.59 -9.79
C ASN A 104 -10.95 2.81 -10.29
N LEU A 105 -11.91 3.24 -9.45
CA LEU A 105 -13.15 3.80 -10.00
C LEU A 105 -12.86 5.23 -10.47
N ARG A 106 -12.17 5.32 -11.60
CA ARG A 106 -12.29 6.48 -12.48
C ARG A 106 -12.69 5.98 -13.86
N GLN A 107 -13.95 5.57 -13.96
CA GLN A 107 -14.85 5.92 -15.06
C GLN A 107 -16.17 5.16 -14.86
N VAL A 108 -17.17 5.84 -14.27
CA VAL A 108 -18.35 6.06 -15.11
C VAL A 108 -17.79 6.87 -16.27
N SER A 109 -17.38 6.18 -17.34
CA SER A 109 -17.28 6.86 -18.61
C SER A 109 -18.71 7.31 -18.82
N LEU A 110 -18.91 8.61 -18.70
CA LEU A 110 -20.09 9.27 -19.17
C LEU A 110 -20.38 8.61 -20.52
N CYS A 111 -21.41 7.77 -20.59
CA CYS A 111 -22.03 7.44 -21.86
C CYS A 111 -22.59 8.76 -22.38
N LEU A 112 -21.72 9.63 -22.88
CA LEU A 112 -22.09 10.55 -23.92
C LEU A 112 -22.40 9.62 -25.09
N HIS A 113 -23.65 9.18 -25.17
CA HIS A 113 -24.25 8.92 -26.45
C HIS A 113 -24.11 10.20 -27.27
N HIS A 114 -22.97 10.36 -27.95
CA HIS A 114 -22.92 11.16 -29.17
C HIS A 114 -23.64 10.33 -30.24
N GLY A 115 -24.96 10.19 -30.06
CA GLY A 115 -25.85 9.82 -31.13
C GLY A 115 -25.85 10.97 -32.13
N LYS A 116 -24.96 10.91 -33.11
CA LYS A 116 -25.27 11.43 -34.44
C LYS A 116 -25.60 10.23 -35.32
N ALA A 117 -26.83 9.74 -35.19
CA ALA A 117 -27.45 9.10 -36.32
C ALA A 117 -27.73 10.22 -37.33
N LEU A 118 -26.94 10.27 -38.40
CA LEU A 118 -27.36 10.94 -39.61
C LEU A 118 -28.45 10.05 -40.21
N ASP A 119 -29.68 10.55 -40.33
CA ASP A 119 -30.55 10.00 -41.36
C ASP A 119 -30.03 10.45 -42.74
N ALA A 120 -30.39 9.71 -43.79
CA ALA A 120 -29.92 9.94 -45.15
C ALA A 120 -30.45 11.26 -45.79
N SER A 121 -30.97 12.21 -45.00
CA SER A 121 -31.59 13.45 -45.49
C SER A 121 -31.04 14.74 -44.89
N GLY A 122 -30.16 14.68 -43.88
CA GLY A 122 -29.30 15.82 -43.49
C GLY A 122 -29.98 17.03 -42.82
N SER A 123 -31.16 16.90 -42.20
CA SER A 123 -31.83 18.03 -41.52
C SER A 123 -31.80 17.94 -39.99
N ARG A 124 -31.38 19.01 -39.30
CA ARG A 124 -31.41 19.12 -37.82
C ARG A 124 -32.83 19.43 -37.31
N ARG A 125 -33.33 18.67 -36.33
CA ARG A 125 -34.45 19.09 -35.46
C ARG A 125 -34.05 18.99 -33.99
N SER A 126 -34.47 19.98 -33.22
CA SER A 126 -34.29 20.08 -31.76
C SER A 126 -35.40 19.32 -31.03
N PHE A 127 -35.04 18.50 -30.03
CA PHE A 127 -35.98 17.91 -29.07
C PHE A 127 -35.78 18.53 -27.69
N ASN A 128 -36.89 18.90 -27.04
CA ASN A 128 -36.92 19.31 -25.63
C ASN A 128 -36.94 18.08 -24.73
N VAL A 129 -36.06 18.04 -23.73
CA VAL A 129 -36.14 17.06 -22.63
C VAL A 129 -36.54 17.80 -21.35
N HIS A 130 -37.68 17.43 -20.81
CA HIS A 130 -38.10 17.72 -19.44
C HIS A 130 -38.40 16.39 -18.75
N THR A 131 -37.61 16.06 -17.72
CA THR A 131 -37.96 15.37 -16.45
C THR A 131 -36.63 15.03 -15.75
N ARG A 132 -36.22 15.80 -14.75
CA ARG A 132 -36.53 15.63 -13.31
C ARG A 132 -35.79 14.44 -12.70
N GLU A 133 -34.63 14.71 -12.11
CA GLU A 133 -34.34 14.30 -10.72
C GLU A 133 -33.26 15.20 -10.12
N GLN A 134 -33.61 15.74 -8.96
CA GLN A 134 -32.85 16.67 -8.12
C GLN A 134 -32.14 15.88 -7.01
N ASN A 135 -30.96 16.37 -6.60
CA ASN A 135 -30.31 16.24 -5.28
C ASN A 135 -29.21 15.19 -5.05
N ALA A 136 -28.06 15.74 -4.60
CA ALA A 136 -27.01 15.22 -3.70
C ALA A 136 -25.62 14.87 -4.31
N PRO A 137 -24.51 15.14 -3.58
CA PRO A 137 -23.30 15.74 -4.13
C PRO A 137 -22.25 14.71 -4.58
N CYS A 138 -21.63 15.00 -5.73
CA CYS A 138 -20.56 14.20 -6.34
C CYS A 138 -19.20 14.27 -5.61
N LEU A 139 -19.15 14.67 -4.34
CA LEU A 139 -17.90 14.88 -3.60
C LEU A 139 -17.38 13.61 -2.87
N TYR A 140 -18.13 12.50 -2.90
CA TYR A 140 -17.80 11.28 -2.16
C TYR A 140 -17.31 10.09 -3.03
N ALA A 141 -17.27 10.23 -4.35
CA ALA A 141 -17.01 9.10 -5.25
C ALA A 141 -15.52 8.71 -5.43
N ASP A 142 -14.57 9.42 -4.80
CA ASP A 142 -13.12 9.26 -5.06
C ASP A 142 -12.37 8.47 -3.96
N GLN A 143 -13.08 7.75 -3.09
CA GLN A 143 -12.49 7.01 -1.95
C GLN A 143 -12.34 5.50 -2.20
N SER A 144 -12.74 5.02 -3.37
CA SER A 144 -12.85 3.59 -3.61
C SER A 144 -11.47 2.92 -3.75
N ARG A 145 -11.13 2.11 -2.74
CA ARG A 145 -10.03 1.12 -2.67
C ARG A 145 -8.62 1.68 -2.43
N SER A 146 -8.52 2.47 -1.37
CA SER A 146 -7.25 2.81 -0.76
C SER A 146 -6.64 1.63 0.00
N VAL A 147 -5.33 1.47 -0.08
CA VAL A 147 -4.59 0.45 0.68
C VAL A 147 -3.59 1.13 1.59
N LEU A 148 -3.72 0.96 2.90
CA LEU A 148 -2.67 1.30 3.85
C LEU A 148 -1.62 0.20 3.79
N VAL A 149 -0.36 0.58 3.61
CA VAL A 149 0.79 -0.32 3.63
C VAL A 149 1.67 0.12 4.79
N HIS A 150 2.00 -0.76 5.73
CA HIS A 150 2.92 -0.41 6.80
C HIS A 150 3.82 -1.58 7.22
N PRO A 151 5.02 -1.28 7.74
CA PRO A 151 5.88 -2.31 8.30
C PRO A 151 5.28 -2.89 9.59
N LEU A 152 5.71 -4.09 9.97
CA LEU A 152 5.35 -4.72 11.24
C LEU A 152 6.59 -4.76 12.13
N THR A 153 6.73 -3.77 13.01
CA THR A 153 7.80 -3.68 14.00
C THR A 153 7.22 -3.58 15.41
N SER A 154 8.09 -3.49 16.41
CA SER A 154 7.67 -3.22 17.78
C SER A 154 7.12 -1.79 17.99
N GLN A 155 7.35 -0.87 17.05
CA GLN A 155 6.86 0.52 17.10
C GLN A 155 5.54 0.67 16.33
N GLN A 156 4.51 -0.10 16.71
CA GLN A 156 3.27 -0.24 15.93
C GLN A 156 2.58 1.11 15.64
N ARG A 157 2.49 2.02 16.62
CA ARG A 157 1.91 3.36 16.37
C ARG A 157 2.68 4.10 15.28
N ARG A 158 4.01 4.09 15.34
CA ARG A 158 4.86 4.79 14.36
C ARG A 158 4.76 4.16 12.99
N ASP A 159 4.64 2.82 12.94
CA ASP A 159 4.43 2.06 11.71
C ASP A 159 3.13 2.50 11.01
N HIS A 160 2.06 2.69 11.77
CA HIS A 160 0.76 3.15 11.27
C HIS A 160 0.67 4.65 10.98
N GLU A 161 1.56 5.47 11.55
CA GLU A 161 1.50 6.94 11.44
C GLU A 161 2.45 7.47 10.37
N SER A 162 3.75 7.25 10.54
CA SER A 162 4.80 7.95 9.81
C SER A 162 5.67 7.05 8.93
N ARG A 163 5.65 5.73 9.15
CA ARG A 163 6.34 4.75 8.28
C ARG A 163 5.39 4.02 7.32
N ASN A 164 4.13 4.43 7.30
CA ASN A 164 3.16 3.89 6.35
C ASN A 164 3.37 4.46 4.94
N GLY A 165 2.73 3.81 3.97
CA GLY A 165 2.47 4.32 2.64
C GLY A 165 1.02 4.02 2.24
N TRP A 166 0.57 4.66 1.17
CA TRP A 166 -0.79 4.51 0.67
C TRP A 166 -0.82 4.24 -0.83
N LEU A 167 -1.59 3.22 -1.25
CA LEU A 167 -2.03 3.08 -2.63
C LEU A 167 -3.43 3.69 -2.76
N GLY A 168 -3.53 4.90 -3.29
CA GLY A 168 -4.79 5.67 -3.36
C GLY A 168 -4.88 6.73 -2.27
N LYS A 169 -6.11 7.17 -1.95
CA LYS A 169 -6.34 8.28 -1.02
C LYS A 169 -6.19 7.84 0.44
N PRO A 170 -5.34 8.48 1.26
CA PRO A 170 -5.18 8.08 2.64
C PRO A 170 -6.46 8.25 3.45
N TRP A 171 -6.71 7.32 4.38
CA TRP A 171 -7.74 7.43 5.40
C TRP A 171 -7.16 7.93 6.72
N PRO A 172 -7.95 8.65 7.54
CA PRO A 172 -7.50 9.05 8.88
C PRO A 172 -7.41 7.83 9.80
N ILE A 173 -6.20 7.43 10.16
CA ILE A 173 -5.93 6.29 11.04
C ILE A 173 -6.11 6.70 12.51
N TYR A 174 -6.81 5.90 13.30
CA TYR A 174 -7.01 6.15 14.73
C TYR A 174 -5.83 5.61 15.54
N LEU A 175 -4.88 6.48 15.90
CA LEU A 175 -3.63 6.07 16.55
C LEU A 175 -3.78 5.78 18.06
N ASP A 176 -4.87 6.22 18.69
CA ASP A 176 -5.05 6.16 20.14
C ASP A 176 -5.08 4.74 20.71
N GLY A 177 -5.56 3.77 19.93
CA GLY A 177 -5.62 2.37 20.32
C GLY A 177 -4.34 1.57 20.11
N LEU A 178 -3.30 2.15 19.51
CA LEU A 178 -2.06 1.43 19.20
C LEU A 178 -1.00 1.58 20.31
N PRO A 179 -0.32 0.49 20.69
CA PRO A 179 0.82 0.57 21.60
C PRO A 179 1.91 1.45 20.96
N ARG A 180 2.56 2.27 21.78
CA ARG A 180 3.63 3.16 21.32
C ARG A 180 4.89 2.37 20.99
N ASP A 181 5.28 1.49 21.90
CA ASP A 181 6.47 0.65 21.82
C ASP A 181 6.16 -0.74 22.39
N GLY A 182 6.94 -1.73 21.97
CA GLY A 182 6.97 -3.07 22.52
C GLY A 182 8.40 -3.63 22.51
N ASP A 183 8.63 -4.72 23.22
CA ASP A 183 9.96 -5.35 23.27
C ASP A 183 10.24 -6.17 22.01
N GLU A 184 9.20 -6.78 21.42
CA GLU A 184 9.28 -7.66 20.25
C GLU A 184 8.25 -7.29 19.18
N PRO A 185 8.54 -7.55 17.88
CA PRO A 185 7.54 -7.42 16.84
C PRO A 185 6.43 -8.48 17.02
N PRO A 186 5.16 -8.15 16.74
CA PRO A 186 4.07 -9.12 16.85
C PRO A 186 4.17 -10.16 15.72
N LEU A 187 4.55 -11.39 16.05
CA LEU A 187 4.61 -12.49 15.09
C LEU A 187 3.19 -13.00 14.79
N GLN A 188 2.78 -12.99 13.51
CA GLN A 188 1.45 -13.48 13.11
C GLN A 188 1.45 -14.92 12.58
N TYR A 189 2.49 -15.32 11.84
CA TYR A 189 2.57 -16.65 11.19
C TYR A 189 3.97 -17.29 11.35
N PRO A 190 4.46 -17.49 12.59
CA PRO A 190 5.80 -18.01 12.84
C PRO A 190 6.03 -19.41 12.23
N GLU A 191 4.98 -20.22 12.10
CA GLU A 191 5.03 -21.56 11.50
C GLU A 191 5.45 -21.55 10.02
N LEU A 192 5.31 -20.43 9.32
CA LEU A 192 5.75 -20.29 7.94
C LEU A 192 7.27 -20.14 7.81
N ARG A 193 7.98 -19.82 8.92
CA ARG A 193 9.43 -19.57 8.91
C ARG A 193 9.86 -18.53 7.87
N LEU A 194 9.04 -17.49 7.72
CA LEU A 194 9.30 -16.34 6.84
C LEU A 194 9.35 -15.07 7.70
N GLY A 195 9.78 -13.96 7.10
CA GLY A 195 9.79 -12.68 7.79
C GLY A 195 10.70 -12.70 9.02
N TRP A 196 10.18 -12.31 10.18
CA TRP A 196 10.96 -12.29 11.43
C TRP A 196 11.29 -13.71 11.93
N SER A 197 10.60 -14.73 11.44
CA SER A 197 10.84 -16.14 11.77
C SER A 197 11.73 -16.87 10.74
N ALA A 198 12.27 -16.15 9.74
CA ALA A 198 13.16 -16.74 8.74
C ALA A 198 14.53 -17.10 9.35
N PRO A 199 15.14 -18.21 8.93
CA PRO A 199 16.44 -18.62 9.45
C PRO A 199 17.56 -17.71 8.89
N PRO A 200 18.61 -17.39 9.69
CA PRO A 200 19.64 -16.43 9.28
C PRO A 200 20.41 -16.78 8.00
N GLU A 201 20.56 -18.07 7.70
CA GLU A 201 21.26 -18.58 6.53
C GLU A 201 20.59 -18.22 5.18
N GLU A 202 19.34 -17.79 5.19
CA GLU A 202 18.65 -17.31 3.99
C GLU A 202 19.09 -15.89 3.57
N ASP A 203 19.71 -15.13 4.46
CA ASP A 203 20.18 -13.78 4.15
C ASP A 203 21.53 -13.78 3.40
N MET A 204 21.62 -12.93 2.38
CA MET A 204 22.88 -12.66 1.68
C MET A 204 23.93 -12.09 2.64
N SER A 205 25.14 -12.67 2.62
CA SER A 205 26.26 -12.24 3.45
C SER A 205 26.69 -10.79 3.16
N LEU A 206 27.30 -10.14 4.16
CA LEU A 206 27.80 -8.76 4.01
C LEU A 206 28.87 -8.65 2.92
N ASP A 207 29.73 -9.65 2.77
CA ASP A 207 30.79 -9.62 1.75
C ASP A 207 30.23 -9.76 0.34
N GLU A 208 29.22 -10.62 0.14
CA GLU A 208 28.54 -10.72 -1.14
C GLU A 208 27.77 -9.42 -1.47
N ARG A 209 27.14 -8.78 -0.47
CA ARG A 209 26.51 -7.47 -0.64
C ARG A 209 27.51 -6.40 -1.09
N ARG A 210 28.68 -6.33 -0.43
CA ARG A 210 29.76 -5.40 -0.81
C ARG A 210 30.27 -5.66 -2.23
N ARG A 211 30.47 -6.94 -2.59
CA ARG A 211 30.90 -7.32 -3.94
C ARG A 211 29.89 -6.87 -5.00
N ARG A 212 28.59 -7.08 -4.76
CA ARG A 212 27.53 -6.63 -5.68
C ARG A 212 27.47 -5.10 -5.78
N GLY A 213 27.61 -4.40 -4.65
CA GLY A 213 27.68 -2.94 -4.63
C GLY A 213 28.85 -2.40 -5.45
N ALA A 214 30.08 -2.90 -5.22
CA ALA A 214 31.26 -2.49 -5.98
C ALA A 214 31.10 -2.73 -7.49
N LYS A 215 30.51 -3.86 -7.88
CA LYS A 215 30.21 -4.16 -9.29
C LYS A 215 29.18 -3.19 -9.88
N LEU A 216 28.17 -2.78 -9.10
CA LEU A 216 27.18 -1.80 -9.54
C LEU A 216 27.85 -0.44 -9.81
N GLU A 217 28.69 0.03 -8.89
CA GLU A 217 29.43 1.29 -9.06
C GLU A 217 30.37 1.25 -10.28
N GLU A 218 31.04 0.11 -10.53
CA GLU A 218 31.86 -0.07 -11.73
C GLU A 218 31.05 0.08 -13.03
N LEU A 219 29.83 -0.50 -13.06
CA LEU A 219 28.94 -0.40 -14.22
C LEU A 219 28.41 1.02 -14.42
N LEU A 220 28.16 1.76 -13.34
CA LEU A 220 27.62 3.12 -13.37
C LEU A 220 28.70 4.21 -13.50
N ALA A 221 29.99 3.85 -13.43
CA ALA A 221 31.10 4.81 -13.35
C ALA A 221 31.16 5.85 -14.48
N ASN A 222 30.62 5.52 -15.66
CA ASN A 222 30.60 6.41 -16.82
C ASN A 222 29.19 6.84 -17.23
N ASP A 223 28.17 6.56 -16.41
CA ASP A 223 26.80 6.97 -16.67
C ASP A 223 26.59 8.42 -16.16
N PRO A 224 26.33 9.40 -17.05
CA PRO A 224 26.19 10.79 -16.66
C PRO A 224 24.87 11.09 -15.91
N GLU A 225 23.89 10.18 -15.94
CA GLU A 225 22.62 10.32 -15.22
C GLU A 225 22.65 9.70 -13.82
N ALA A 226 23.58 8.76 -13.57
CA ALA A 226 23.76 8.15 -12.26
C ALA A 226 24.64 9.03 -11.36
N ALA A 227 24.11 9.44 -10.21
CA ALA A 227 24.91 10.12 -9.20
C ALA A 227 25.99 9.17 -8.64
N PRO A 228 27.27 9.57 -8.58
CA PRO A 228 28.32 8.71 -8.04
C PRO A 228 28.15 8.53 -6.53
N ALA A 229 28.55 7.37 -6.00
CA ALA A 229 28.66 7.17 -4.56
C ALA A 229 29.65 8.19 -3.94
N PRO A 230 29.38 8.69 -2.71
CA PRO A 230 30.34 9.52 -1.99
C PRO A 230 31.68 8.81 -1.80
N VAL A 231 32.77 9.56 -1.93
CA VAL A 231 34.11 9.15 -1.48
C VAL A 231 34.30 9.67 -0.07
N ASP A 232 34.65 8.77 0.85
CA ASP A 232 35.01 9.09 2.24
C ASP A 232 36.33 9.86 2.33
#